data_AF-A0A6V7JSY9-F1
#
_entry.id   AF-A0A6V7JSY9-F1
#
_cell.length_a   1.000
_cell.length_b   1.000
_cell.length_c   1.000
_cell.angle_alpha   90.00
_cell.angle_beta   90.00
_cell.angle_gamma   90.00
#
_symmetry.space_group_name_H-M   'P 1'
#
loop_
_entity.id
_entity.type
_entity.pdbx_description
1 polymer ?
#
loop_
_entity_poly.entity_id
_entity_poly.type
_entity_poly.pdbx_seq_one_letter_code
_entity_poly.pdbx_strand_id
1 'polypeptide(L)'
;VGNSFELLNCDDHVHILKKNNREPGSCRPDIAHQCLLMLLDSPLNRAGLLQVYVHTEKNVLIEVNPQTRIPRTFKRFAGLI
;
A
#
# COMPACT_ATOMS: atom_id res chain seq x y z
N VAL A 1 -1.83 -16.77 3.45
CA VAL A 1 -2.31 -17.77 4.44
C VAL A 1 -2.40 -19.11 3.73
N GLY A 2 -1.80 -20.20 4.27
CA GLY A 2 -1.34 -21.29 3.40
C GLY A 2 -0.10 -20.85 2.61
N ASN A 3 0.45 -21.66 1.70
CA ASN A 3 1.71 -21.40 0.96
C ASN A 3 1.79 -20.09 0.13
N SER A 4 0.84 -19.15 0.28
CA SER A 4 0.79 -17.83 -0.34
C SER A 4 1.16 -16.70 0.64
N PHE A 5 2.01 -15.78 0.18
CA PHE A 5 2.28 -14.50 0.82
C PHE A 5 1.18 -13.50 0.45
N GLU A 6 0.62 -12.84 1.46
CA GLU A 6 -0.47 -11.88 1.31
C GLU A 6 -0.16 -10.64 2.15
N LEU A 7 -0.56 -9.47 1.64
CA LEU A 7 -0.41 -8.21 2.35
C LEU A 7 -1.32 -8.16 3.58
N LEU A 8 -0.76 -7.70 4.70
CA LEU A 8 -1.50 -7.60 5.95
C LEU A 8 -2.59 -6.52 5.82
N ASN A 9 -3.84 -6.89 6.11
CA ASN A 9 -5.02 -6.04 5.95
C ASN A 9 -5.93 -6.19 7.17
N CYS A 10 -6.59 -5.11 7.57
CA CYS A 10 -7.51 -5.11 8.70
C CYS A 10 -8.70 -6.04 8.48
N ASP A 11 -9.22 -6.14 7.25
CA ASP A 11 -10.48 -6.87 6.98
C ASP A 11 -10.27 -8.39 6.91
N ASP A 12 -9.25 -8.83 6.16
CA ASP A 12 -9.00 -10.26 5.92
C ASP A 12 -8.22 -10.93 7.05
N HIS A 13 -7.45 -10.15 7.83
CA HIS A 13 -6.47 -10.67 8.79
C HIS A 13 -6.73 -10.26 10.25
N VAL A 14 -7.96 -9.86 10.62
CA VAL A 14 -8.34 -9.48 12.00
C VAL A 14 -7.86 -10.49 13.04
N HIS A 15 -8.06 -11.78 12.78
CA HIS A 15 -7.72 -12.85 13.72
C HIS A 15 -6.20 -12.99 13.92
N ILE A 16 -5.41 -12.81 12.86
CA ILE A 16 -3.95 -12.83 12.91
C ILE A 16 -3.41 -11.59 13.62
N LEU A 17 -4.02 -10.42 13.38
CA LEU A 17 -3.68 -9.17 14.06
C LEU A 17 -3.92 -9.27 15.58
N LYS A 18 -5.09 -9.78 15.97
CA LYS A 18 -5.42 -10.05 17.38
C LYS A 18 -4.45 -11.03 18.03
N LYS A 19 -4.06 -12.10 17.33
CA LYS A 19 -3.08 -13.08 17.84
C LYS A 19 -1.69 -12.46 18.06
N ASN A 20 -1.31 -11.46 17.28
CA ASN A 20 -0.03 -10.78 17.40
C ASN A 20 -0.11 -9.50 18.27
N ASN A 21 -1.18 -9.31 19.06
CA ASN A 21 -1.40 -8.10 19.88
C ASN A 21 -1.27 -6.79 19.09
N ARG A 22 -1.64 -6.80 17.80
CA ARG A 22 -1.65 -5.60 16.95
C ARG A 22 -3.06 -5.07 16.84
N GLU A 23 -3.21 -3.76 16.96
CA GLU A 23 -4.50 -3.13 16.78
C GLU A 23 -4.96 -3.29 15.32
N PRO A 24 -6.19 -3.78 15.07
CA PRO A 24 -6.70 -3.94 13.71
C PRO A 24 -6.69 -2.64 12.91
N GLY A 25 -6.84 -1.49 13.58
CA GLY A 25 -6.81 -0.16 12.97
C GLY A 25 -5.42 0.30 12.52
N SER A 26 -4.34 -0.34 12.98
CA SER A 26 -2.96 0.03 12.59
C SER A 26 -2.60 -0.42 11.17
N CYS A 27 -3.25 -1.48 10.67
CA CYS A 27 -2.91 -2.11 9.40
C CYS A 27 -3.90 -1.68 8.31
N ARG A 28 -3.69 -0.48 7.76
CA ARG A 28 -4.56 0.17 6.75
C ARG A 28 -3.82 0.48 5.44
N PRO A 29 -3.45 -0.55 4.67
CA PRO A 29 -2.77 -0.39 3.38
C PRO A 29 -3.63 0.29 2.31
N ASP A 30 -4.95 0.30 2.49
CA ASP A 30 -5.95 0.97 1.65
C ASP A 30 -5.75 2.49 1.61
N ILE A 31 -5.32 3.10 2.72
CA ILE A 31 -5.04 4.54 2.79
C ILE A 31 -3.87 4.88 1.86
N ALA A 32 -2.77 4.13 1.97
CA ALA A 32 -1.60 4.31 1.11
C ALA A 32 -1.95 4.09 -0.37
N HIS A 33 -2.76 3.07 -0.67
CA HIS A 33 -3.25 2.80 -2.03
C HIS A 33 -4.01 3.98 -2.63
N GLN A 34 -4.99 4.53 -1.89
CA GLN A 34 -5.77 5.68 -2.34
C GLN A 34 -4.90 6.93 -2.52
N CYS A 35 -3.99 7.20 -1.58
CA CYS A 35 -3.05 8.32 -1.69
C CYS A 35 -2.16 8.18 -2.95
N LEU A 36 -1.62 7.00 -3.21
CA LEU A 36 -0.78 6.77 -4.39
C LEU A 36 -1.54 6.94 -5.70
N LEU A 37 -2.79 6.49 -5.77
CA LEU A 37 -3.65 6.72 -6.93
C LEU A 37 -3.84 8.22 -7.19
N MET A 38 -4.18 8.99 -6.16
CA MET A 38 -4.40 10.44 -6.29
C MET A 38 -3.13 11.19 -6.66
N LEU A 39 -1.99 10.83 -6.06
CA LEU A 39 -0.70 11.45 -6.34
C LEU A 39 -0.25 11.20 -7.78
N LEU A 40 -0.33 9.96 -8.26
CA LEU A 40 0.16 9.60 -9.59
C LEU A 40 -0.78 10.02 -10.72
N ASP A 41 -2.08 10.16 -10.46
CA ASP A 41 -3.04 10.72 -11.43
C ASP A 41 -3.04 12.26 -11.46
N SER A 42 -2.35 12.91 -10.52
CA SER A 42 -2.28 14.38 -10.46
C SER A 42 -1.61 15.00 -11.70
N PRO A 43 -2.01 16.22 -12.11
CA PRO A 43 -1.33 16.95 -13.18
C PRO A 43 0.17 17.17 -12.89
N LEU A 44 0.54 17.27 -11.60
CA LEU A 44 1.90 17.47 -11.15
C LEU A 44 2.80 16.26 -11.48
N ASN A 45 2.28 15.04 -11.28
CA ASN A 45 2.98 13.82 -11.68
C ASN A 45 3.13 13.73 -13.20
N ARG A 46 2.07 14.08 -13.95
CA ARG A 46 2.12 14.10 -15.42
C ARG A 46 3.12 15.11 -15.99
N ALA A 47 3.36 16.20 -15.26
CA ALA A 47 4.38 17.20 -15.60
C ALA A 47 5.81 16.74 -15.25
N GLY A 48 5.99 15.57 -14.62
CA GLY A 48 7.30 15.06 -14.19
C GLY A 48 7.89 15.81 -12.99
N LEU A 49 7.07 16.54 -12.24
CA LEU A 49 7.49 17.37 -11.11
C LEU A 49 7.19 16.72 -9.74
N LEU A 50 6.76 15.46 -9.72
CA LEU A 50 6.44 14.73 -8.51
C LEU A 50 7.32 13.49 -8.40
N GLN A 51 7.98 13.34 -7.26
CA GLN A 51 8.65 12.12 -6.85
C GLN A 51 7.98 11.63 -5.57
N VAL A 52 7.60 10.35 -5.53
CA VAL A 52 6.86 9.77 -4.41
C VAL A 52 7.71 8.73 -3.70
N TYR A 53 7.77 8.84 -2.37
CA TYR A 53 8.40 7.86 -1.49
C TYR A 53 7.38 7.35 -0.48
N VAL A 54 7.39 6.04 -0.24
CA VAL A 54 6.59 5.38 0.79
C VAL A 54 7.53 4.84 1.85
N HIS A 55 7.39 5.36 3.08
CA HIS A 55 8.09 4.84 4.24
C HIS A 55 7.11 4.03 5.10
N THR A 56 7.43 2.76 5.31
CA THR A 56 6.57 1.83 6.04
C THR A 56 6.95 1.77 7.52
N GLU A 57 6.03 1.32 8.38
CA GLU A 57 6.30 1.10 9.81
C GLU A 57 7.44 0.11 10.09
N LYS A 58 7.73 -0.79 9.13
CA LYS A 58 8.86 -1.73 9.21
C LYS A 58 10.18 -1.11 8.76
N ASN A 59 10.24 0.22 8.66
CA ASN A 59 11.40 0.99 8.23
C ASN A 59 11.90 0.62 6.82
N VAL A 60 10.97 0.20 5.94
CA VAL A 60 11.26 0.02 4.51
C VAL A 60 10.93 1.31 3.79
N LEU A 61 11.89 1.84 3.03
CA LEU A 61 11.70 2.98 2.14
C LEU A 61 11.54 2.45 0.71
N ILE A 62 10.44 2.83 0.06
CA ILE A 62 10.09 2.43 -1.29
C ILE A 62 10.03 3.69 -2.14
N GLU A 63 10.85 3.74 -3.18
CA GLU A 63 10.76 4.77 -4.22
C GLU A 63 9.78 4.33 -5.30
N VAL A 64 8.83 5.20 -5.66
CA VAL A 64 7.85 4.92 -6.70
C VAL A 64 8.22 5.70 -7.96
N ASN A 65 8.53 4.98 -9.03
CA ASN A 65 8.79 5.59 -10.33
C ASN A 65 7.54 6.39 -10.80
N PRO A 66 7.67 7.66 -11.22
CA PRO A 66 6.57 8.49 -11.69
C PRO A 66 5.76 7.90 -12.86
N GLN A 67 6.37 7.01 -13.66
CA GLN A 67 5.72 6.31 -14.78
C GLN A 67 4.93 5.07 -14.34
N THR A 68 5.06 4.64 -13.08
CA THR A 68 4.37 3.47 -12.55
C THR A 68 2.86 3.70 -12.54
N ARG A 69 2.12 2.77 -13.16
CA ARG A 69 0.65 2.71 -13.10
C ARG A 69 0.22 1.84 -11.92
N ILE A 70 -0.22 2.48 -10.83
CA ILE A 70 -0.74 1.74 -9.67
C ILE A 70 -2.09 1.08 -10.03
N PRO A 71 -2.27 -0.23 -9.73
CA PRO A 71 -3.53 -0.91 -9.99
C PRO A 71 -4.69 -0.25 -9.25
N ARG A 72 -5.82 0.00 -9.94
CA ARG A 72 -7.00 0.64 -9.33
C ARG A 72 -7.75 -0.24 -8.32
N THR A 73 -7.60 -1.56 -8.43
CA THR A 73 -8.23 -2.51 -7.50
C THR A 73 -7.27 -2.85 -6.36
N PHE A 74 -7.71 -2.73 -5.11
CA PHE A 74 -6.90 -3.03 -3.93
C PHE A 74 -6.28 -4.43 -3.96
N LYS A 75 -7.04 -5.47 -4.36
CA LYS A 75 -6.53 -6.86 -4.46
C LYS A 75 -5.29 -7.00 -5.36
N ARG A 76 -5.23 -6.24 -6.48
CA ARG A 76 -4.06 -6.26 -7.38
C ARG A 76 -2.89 -5.44 -6.83
N PHE A 77 -3.19 -4.36 -6.11
CA PHE A 77 -2.16 -3.58 -5.42
C PHE A 77 -1.50 -4.38 -4.28
N ALA A 78 -2.32 -5.08 -3.48
CA ALA A 78 -1.85 -5.95 -2.40
C ALA A 78 -1.02 -7.15 -2.88
N GLY A 79 -1.12 -7.54 -4.15
CA GLY A 79 -0.27 -8.57 -4.75
C GLY A 79 1.01 -8.02 -5.41
N LEU A 80 1.15 -6.70 -5.51
CA LEU A 80 2.30 -6.04 -6.15
C LEU A 80 3.34 -5.54 -5.12
N ILE A 81 2.91 -5.34 -3.87
CA ILE A 81 3.76 -5.06 -2.70
C ILE A 81 3.99 -6.35 -1.92
#